data_AF-A0A950YNH3-F1
#
_entry.id   AF-A0A950YNH3-F1
#
_cell.length_a   1.000
_cell.length_b   1.000
_cell.length_c   1.000
_cell.angle_alpha   90.00
_cell.angle_beta   90.00
_cell.angle_gamma   90.00
#
_symmetry.space_group_name_H-M   'P 1'
#
loop_
_entity.id
_entity.type
_entity.pdbx_description
1 polymer ?
#
loop_
_entity_poly.entity_id
_entity_poly.type
_entity_poly.pdbx_seq_one_letter_code
_entity_poly.pdbx_strand_id
1 'polypeptide(L)'
;MTERASRRSTSTVDALTSDGLMGADLTLLRQYEPVVRYTRGELFLPTDVSAYVAQCSLWTGVHGGQQTQLGRPGELTLERLSTEGVAYRDRPLFLRFVQNPLSRKEYLRWRRMPRERLRATGRFTTTGVFGRLIDAALRASLLLRGKVPAGVAAAAETTYREQLDAGHFTYYGRVVRDGGYVCLQYWFFYAMNDWRSTFGGINDHEADWEMVTIYLAERDEEPARPVWVAFSSHDYHGDDLRRRWDDPDLQREGDRPVVFAGAGSHSGAFIAGDYVVTVDPPQLQPVMRFVRKLQRLVAPWRHYTGSTPGLGIPFVDYARGDGVAIGPGCEHEWTPSLIDDETPWIRDYRGLWGLDTRDRFGGERAPSGPRYERDGSVRVSWSNPLGWAGLLKIPPTDRDLAQSLEERVAALDNELSGLAATIEADRKELRGLRAQARSLSAHDYARALAESRLAEVAQREAALNRTMAARTQLAEERRAHLATLSQPIPSEPPQAHIRRRHNPHLQEQERRTRFLRLWAALSTPLVLGSIIVVLLASPLAWVTTIIVLTVAFAGVEAIARRRLLSFAASVLLAAAAVALIVVLILLFLKHWRTAISVVVGAAALALLFGNLEELRRE
;
A
#
# COMPACT_ATOMS: atom_id res chain seq x y z
N MET A 1 18.86 -53.68 -25.18
CA MET A 1 19.84 -53.22 -24.15
C MET A 1 20.33 -51.81 -24.48
N THR A 2 19.44 -50.91 -24.92
CA THR A 2 19.81 -49.64 -25.58
C THR A 2 18.90 -48.46 -25.19
N GLU A 3 18.12 -48.59 -24.11
CA GLU A 3 17.23 -47.52 -23.63
C GLU A 3 17.66 -46.94 -22.26
N ARG A 4 18.64 -47.56 -21.60
CA ARG A 4 19.18 -47.10 -20.30
C ARG A 4 20.33 -46.10 -20.40
N ALA A 5 20.96 -45.94 -21.57
CA ALA A 5 22.08 -45.03 -21.78
C ALA A 5 21.63 -43.58 -22.08
N SER A 6 20.47 -43.39 -22.73
CA SER A 6 19.98 -42.06 -23.11
C SER A 6 19.45 -41.24 -21.93
N ARG A 7 18.94 -41.86 -20.86
CA ARG A 7 18.43 -41.14 -19.67
C ARG A 7 19.52 -40.70 -18.69
N ARG A 8 20.71 -41.30 -18.73
CA ARG A 8 21.85 -40.85 -17.90
C ARG A 8 22.55 -39.64 -18.51
N SER A 9 22.55 -39.48 -19.83
CA SER A 9 23.22 -38.36 -20.51
C SER A 9 22.48 -37.03 -20.37
N THR A 10 21.14 -37.02 -20.38
CA THR A 10 20.35 -35.78 -20.20
C THR A 10 20.40 -35.26 -18.76
N SER A 11 20.36 -36.15 -17.76
CA SER A 11 20.47 -35.77 -16.35
C SER A 11 21.79 -35.08 -15.99
N THR A 12 22.90 -35.42 -16.66
CA THR A 12 24.20 -34.80 -16.38
C THR A 12 24.36 -33.46 -17.08
N VAL A 13 23.79 -33.30 -18.29
CA VAL A 13 23.81 -32.03 -19.02
C VAL A 13 22.88 -31.00 -18.37
N ASP A 14 21.69 -31.40 -17.95
CA ASP A 14 20.76 -30.52 -17.22
C ASP A 14 21.34 -30.06 -15.87
N ALA A 15 22.02 -30.95 -15.14
CA ALA A 15 22.68 -30.64 -13.88
C ALA A 15 23.89 -29.70 -14.06
N LEU A 16 24.70 -29.90 -15.11
CA LEU A 16 25.81 -29.00 -15.44
C LEU A 16 25.32 -27.61 -15.87
N THR A 17 24.17 -27.52 -16.56
CA THR A 17 23.55 -26.23 -16.89
C THR A 17 22.89 -25.57 -15.69
N SER A 18 22.27 -26.32 -14.77
CA SER A 18 21.68 -25.76 -13.55
C SER A 18 22.74 -25.23 -12.60
N ASP A 19 23.84 -25.96 -12.40
CA ASP A 19 24.96 -25.52 -11.55
C ASP A 19 25.66 -24.28 -12.14
N GLY A 20 25.81 -24.24 -13.48
CA GLY A 20 26.34 -23.07 -14.18
C GLY A 20 25.42 -21.84 -14.06
N LEU A 21 24.10 -22.03 -14.17
CA LEU A 21 23.10 -20.97 -14.00
C LEU A 21 23.03 -20.48 -12.55
N MET A 22 23.06 -21.37 -11.57
CA MET A 22 23.12 -21.00 -10.15
C MET A 22 24.37 -20.18 -9.82
N GLY A 23 25.52 -20.54 -10.40
CA GLY A 23 26.76 -19.76 -10.28
C GLY A 23 26.65 -18.36 -10.91
N ALA A 24 26.02 -18.26 -12.08
CA ALA A 24 25.77 -16.99 -12.77
C ALA A 24 24.79 -16.10 -12.00
N ASP A 25 23.70 -16.67 -11.48
CA ASP A 25 22.68 -15.95 -10.70
C ASP A 25 23.26 -15.45 -9.37
N LEU A 26 24.08 -16.24 -8.69
CA LEU A 26 24.79 -15.79 -7.49
C LEU A 26 25.76 -14.65 -7.79
N THR A 27 26.48 -14.74 -8.92
CA THR A 27 27.39 -13.67 -9.36
C THR A 27 26.63 -12.37 -9.59
N LEU A 28 25.48 -12.46 -10.25
CA LEU A 28 24.62 -11.31 -10.52
C LEU A 28 24.04 -10.70 -9.24
N LEU A 29 23.60 -11.54 -8.30
CA LEU A 29 23.14 -11.09 -6.98
C LEU A 29 24.26 -10.36 -6.23
N ARG A 30 25.48 -10.91 -6.20
CA ARG A 30 26.65 -10.31 -5.54
C ARG A 30 27.08 -8.98 -6.15
N GLN A 31 26.94 -8.84 -7.47
CA GLN A 31 27.29 -7.61 -8.16
C GLN A 31 26.47 -6.41 -7.66
N TYR A 32 25.17 -6.62 -7.43
CA TYR A 32 24.22 -5.56 -7.06
C TYR A 32 23.72 -5.66 -5.61
N GLU A 33 24.44 -6.38 -4.74
CA GLU A 33 24.12 -6.56 -3.32
C GLU A 33 23.74 -5.23 -2.64
N PRO A 34 22.55 -5.11 -2.02
CA PRO A 34 22.15 -3.89 -1.36
C PRO A 34 22.96 -3.63 -0.09
N VAL A 35 23.13 -2.36 0.26
CA VAL A 35 23.66 -1.93 1.56
C VAL A 35 22.48 -1.54 2.44
N VAL A 36 22.29 -2.21 3.57
CA VAL A 36 21.21 -1.90 4.52
C VAL A 36 21.80 -1.15 5.71
N ARG A 37 21.29 0.06 5.96
CA ARG A 37 21.68 0.93 7.08
C ARG A 37 20.59 0.95 8.13
N TYR A 38 20.94 0.53 9.35
CA TYR A 38 20.03 0.44 10.47
C TYR A 38 20.09 1.69 11.34
N THR A 39 19.01 1.92 12.09
CA THR A 39 18.95 3.00 13.07
C THR A 39 19.67 2.59 14.35
N ARG A 40 20.30 3.55 15.02
CA ARG A 40 20.97 3.31 16.29
C ARG A 40 20.02 2.71 17.35
N GLY A 41 20.46 1.62 17.96
CA GLY A 41 19.70 0.88 18.98
C GLY A 41 18.83 -0.25 18.41
N GLU A 42 18.99 -0.57 17.12
CA GLU A 42 18.44 -1.80 16.52
C GLU A 42 18.91 -3.03 17.30
N LEU A 43 17.98 -3.95 17.57
CA LEU A 43 18.25 -5.14 18.38
C LEU A 43 18.36 -6.41 17.53
N PHE A 44 17.68 -6.44 16.37
CA PHE A 44 17.60 -7.60 15.51
C PHE A 44 18.14 -7.23 14.13
N LEU A 45 19.24 -7.87 13.73
CA LEU A 45 19.79 -7.78 12.39
C LEU A 45 19.49 -9.07 11.62
N PRO A 46 19.60 -9.08 10.28
CA PRO A 46 19.28 -10.25 9.48
C PRO A 46 20.11 -11.46 9.88
N THR A 47 19.47 -12.62 9.95
CA THR A 47 20.09 -13.84 10.46
C THR A 47 19.66 -15.06 9.64
N ASP A 48 20.38 -16.16 9.84
CA ASP A 48 20.09 -17.40 9.15
C ASP A 48 18.83 -18.09 9.70
N VAL A 49 17.96 -18.50 8.78
CA VAL A 49 16.71 -19.20 9.07
C VAL A 49 16.93 -20.59 9.67
N SER A 50 18.02 -21.29 9.34
CA SER A 50 18.30 -22.60 9.93
C SER A 50 18.64 -22.45 11.41
N ALA A 51 19.48 -21.48 11.77
CA ALA A 51 19.79 -21.16 13.16
C ALA A 51 18.53 -20.75 13.95
N TYR A 52 17.65 -19.93 13.35
CA TYR A 52 16.37 -19.56 13.96
C TYR A 52 15.44 -20.77 14.16
N VAL A 53 15.23 -21.58 13.12
CA VAL A 53 14.36 -22.77 13.16
C VAL A 53 14.85 -23.77 14.21
N ALA A 54 16.17 -23.93 14.37
CA ALA A 54 16.74 -24.78 15.40
C ALA A 54 16.37 -24.32 16.83
N GLN A 55 16.11 -23.03 17.06
CA GLN A 55 15.65 -22.52 18.36
C GLN A 55 14.13 -22.53 18.53
N CYS A 56 13.38 -22.81 17.47
CA CYS A 56 11.93 -22.81 17.50
C CYS A 56 11.34 -24.14 18.00
N SER A 57 10.12 -24.07 18.54
CA SER A 57 9.20 -25.22 18.59
C SER A 57 8.18 -25.13 17.46
N LEU A 58 7.72 -26.28 16.95
CA LEU A 58 6.71 -26.35 15.90
C LEU A 58 5.38 -26.78 16.50
N TRP A 59 4.31 -26.10 16.13
CA TRP A 59 2.98 -26.33 16.68
C TRP A 59 1.93 -26.45 15.59
N THR A 60 0.90 -27.25 15.85
CA THR A 60 -0.34 -27.30 15.09
C THR A 60 -1.55 -27.08 16.00
N GLY A 61 -2.63 -26.47 15.50
CA GLY A 61 -3.91 -26.44 16.21
C GLY A 61 -5.01 -25.63 15.53
N VAL A 62 -6.22 -26.18 15.47
CA VAL A 62 -7.41 -25.54 14.86
C VAL A 62 -7.86 -24.32 15.69
N HIS A 63 -8.49 -23.33 15.04
CA HIS A 63 -9.17 -22.23 15.72
C HIS A 63 -10.07 -22.73 16.86
N GLY A 64 -9.74 -22.37 18.11
CA GLY A 64 -10.51 -22.75 19.31
C GLY A 64 -10.21 -24.12 19.91
N GLY A 65 -9.29 -24.90 19.33
CA GLY A 65 -8.89 -26.23 19.82
C GLY A 65 -7.59 -26.25 20.64
N GLN A 66 -7.26 -27.43 21.17
CA GLN A 66 -6.00 -27.69 21.88
C GLN A 66 -4.81 -27.64 20.90
N GLN A 67 -3.75 -26.91 21.27
CA GLN A 67 -2.52 -26.83 20.47
C GLN A 67 -1.64 -28.04 20.78
N THR A 68 -1.09 -28.66 19.74
CA THR A 68 -0.18 -29.81 19.86
C THR A 68 1.19 -29.40 19.37
N GLN A 69 2.21 -29.66 20.19
CA GLN A 69 3.60 -29.47 19.81
C GLN A 69 4.05 -30.67 18.96
N LEU A 70 4.56 -30.38 17.76
CA LEU A 70 5.09 -31.38 16.81
C LEU A 70 6.61 -31.52 16.92
N GLY A 71 7.32 -30.45 17.31
CA GLY A 71 8.78 -30.45 17.47
C GLY A 71 9.24 -29.53 18.59
N ARG A 72 10.31 -29.94 19.28
CA ARG A 72 10.95 -29.15 20.34
C ARG A 72 12.14 -28.33 19.81
N PRO A 73 12.51 -27.24 20.49
CA PRO A 73 13.76 -26.53 20.20
C PRO A 73 14.94 -27.50 20.24
N GLY A 74 15.84 -27.36 19.28
CA GLY A 74 16.99 -28.23 19.03
C GLY A 74 16.70 -29.45 18.15
N GLU A 75 15.43 -29.85 17.98
CA GLU A 75 15.07 -30.99 17.13
C GLU A 75 14.58 -30.60 15.72
N LEU A 76 14.37 -29.31 15.46
CA LEU A 76 13.90 -28.80 14.18
C LEU A 76 15.07 -28.45 13.27
N THR A 77 14.99 -28.90 12.02
CA THR A 77 15.84 -28.48 10.91
C THR A 77 14.94 -28.01 9.76
N LEU A 78 15.51 -27.38 8.72
CA LEU A 78 14.73 -26.98 7.54
C LEU A 78 14.13 -28.19 6.80
N GLU A 79 14.82 -29.33 6.79
CA GLU A 79 14.34 -30.58 6.20
C GLU A 79 13.15 -31.14 6.99
N ARG A 80 13.25 -31.17 8.33
CA ARG A 80 12.13 -31.57 9.18
C ARG A 80 10.96 -30.60 9.02
N LEU A 81 11.22 -29.29 9.00
CA LEU A 81 10.18 -28.28 8.80
C LEU A 81 9.42 -28.48 7.48
N SER A 82 10.15 -28.80 6.40
CA SER A 82 9.57 -29.12 5.09
C SER A 82 8.70 -30.38 5.17
N THR A 83 9.22 -31.46 5.77
CA THR A 83 8.51 -32.74 5.93
C THR A 83 7.21 -32.57 6.71
N GLU A 84 7.26 -31.88 7.84
CA GLU A 84 6.10 -31.58 8.67
C GLU A 84 5.11 -30.65 7.95
N GLY A 85 5.61 -29.69 7.17
CA GLY A 85 4.81 -28.81 6.31
C GLY A 85 3.97 -29.57 5.28
N VAL A 86 4.53 -30.62 4.68
CA VAL A 86 3.77 -31.53 3.79
C VAL A 86 2.78 -32.36 4.59
N ALA A 87 3.21 -32.99 5.69
CA ALA A 87 2.39 -33.91 6.48
C ALA A 87 1.16 -33.23 7.10
N TYR A 88 1.27 -31.95 7.46
CA TYR A 88 0.22 -31.19 8.14
C TYR A 88 -0.36 -30.06 7.29
N ARG A 89 -0.32 -30.18 5.96
CA ARG A 89 -0.77 -29.14 5.02
C ARG A 89 -2.21 -28.67 5.22
N ASP A 90 -3.09 -29.54 5.72
CA ASP A 90 -4.51 -29.24 5.97
C ASP A 90 -4.76 -28.58 7.33
N ARG A 91 -3.70 -28.26 8.08
CA ARG A 91 -3.79 -27.66 9.42
C ARG A 91 -2.91 -26.41 9.52
N PRO A 92 -3.33 -25.41 10.32
CA PRO A 92 -2.47 -24.27 10.59
C PRO A 92 -1.24 -24.74 11.38
N LEU A 93 -0.07 -24.37 10.87
CA LEU A 93 1.23 -24.55 11.49
C LEU A 93 1.80 -23.19 11.89
N PHE A 94 2.51 -23.15 13.01
CA PHE A 94 3.30 -22.00 13.40
C PHE A 94 4.55 -22.42 14.18
N LEU A 95 5.64 -21.69 13.96
CA LEU A 95 6.81 -21.74 14.82
C LEU A 95 6.58 -20.92 16.10
N ARG A 96 7.30 -21.25 17.15
CA ARG A 96 7.40 -20.41 18.35
C ARG A 96 8.86 -20.28 18.71
N PHE A 97 9.41 -19.08 18.61
CA PHE A 97 10.80 -18.78 18.95
C PHE A 97 10.96 -18.56 20.45
N VAL A 98 10.11 -17.74 21.07
CA VAL A 98 10.11 -17.49 22.50
C VAL A 98 9.26 -18.53 23.21
N GLN A 99 9.91 -19.51 23.85
CA GLN A 99 9.21 -20.56 24.58
C GLN A 99 8.49 -19.99 25.81
N ASN A 100 9.21 -19.17 26.59
CA ASN A 100 8.71 -18.49 27.76
C ASN A 100 9.22 -17.03 27.78
N PRO A 101 8.35 -16.04 28.03
CA PRO A 101 8.80 -14.66 28.25
C PRO A 101 9.70 -14.55 29.47
N LEU A 102 10.60 -13.57 29.49
CA LEU A 102 11.42 -13.29 30.68
C LEU A 102 10.54 -12.98 31.91
N SER A 103 10.96 -13.50 33.06
CA SER A 103 10.37 -13.12 34.35
C SER A 103 10.60 -11.63 34.62
N ARG A 104 9.82 -11.05 35.54
CA ARG A 104 9.95 -9.62 35.90
C ARG A 104 11.38 -9.26 36.34
N LYS A 105 12.08 -10.16 37.04
CA LYS A 105 13.45 -9.94 37.53
C LYS A 105 14.45 -9.94 36.37
N GLU A 106 14.33 -10.89 35.46
CA GLU A 106 15.17 -11.00 34.26
C GLU A 106 14.95 -9.82 33.32
N TYR A 107 13.69 -9.44 33.10
CA TYR A 107 13.35 -8.27 32.30
C TYR A 107 13.94 -6.97 32.86
N LEU A 108 13.88 -6.77 34.19
CA LEU A 108 14.52 -5.61 34.82
C LEU A 108 16.05 -5.62 34.68
N ARG A 109 16.67 -6.81 34.71
CA ARG A 109 18.11 -6.96 34.46
C ARG A 109 18.44 -6.61 33.01
N TRP A 110 17.70 -7.15 32.05
CA TRP A 110 17.81 -6.83 30.62
C TRP A 110 17.67 -5.33 30.36
N ARG A 111 16.66 -4.66 30.95
CA ARG A 111 16.48 -3.20 30.82
C ARG A 111 17.63 -2.36 31.38
N ARG A 112 18.46 -2.92 32.28
CA ARG A 112 19.62 -2.24 32.86
C ARG A 112 20.92 -2.56 32.13
N MET A 113 20.92 -3.49 31.18
CA MET A 113 22.11 -3.79 30.39
C MET A 113 22.56 -2.53 29.62
N PRO A 114 23.87 -2.21 29.64
CA PRO A 114 24.43 -1.16 28.82
C PRO A 114 24.19 -1.51 27.35
N ARG A 115 23.51 -0.63 26.63
CA ARG A 115 23.32 -0.74 25.18
C ARG A 115 23.06 0.62 24.60
N GLU A 116 23.33 0.76 23.31
CA GLU A 116 22.92 1.93 22.57
C GLU A 116 21.39 2.02 22.54
N ARG A 117 20.87 3.24 22.66
CA ARG A 117 19.44 3.48 22.67
C ARG A 117 19.12 4.59 21.69
N LEU A 118 17.99 4.44 21.00
CA LEU A 118 17.45 5.49 20.17
C LEU A 118 17.22 6.75 21.02
N ARG A 119 17.78 7.87 20.56
CA ARG A 119 17.35 9.20 20.99
C ARG A 119 16.11 9.57 20.20
N ALA A 120 14.95 9.16 20.69
CA ALA A 120 13.68 9.44 20.03
C ALA A 120 13.47 10.96 19.93
N THR A 121 13.14 11.43 18.73
CA THR A 121 12.61 12.77 18.49
C THR A 121 11.22 12.86 19.14
N GLY A 122 10.85 14.04 19.62
CA GLY A 122 9.65 14.21 20.44
C GLY A 122 8.37 13.85 19.68
N ARG A 123 7.88 12.62 19.85
CA ARG A 123 6.65 12.03 19.26
C ARG A 123 5.39 12.91 19.33
N PHE A 124 5.38 13.89 20.24
CA PHE A 124 4.20 14.67 20.62
C PHE A 124 3.90 15.87 19.71
N THR A 125 4.84 16.36 18.90
CA THR A 125 4.63 17.56 18.07
C THR A 125 3.94 17.29 16.74
N THR A 126 3.79 16.03 16.36
CA THR A 126 3.47 15.65 14.98
C THR A 126 1.96 15.54 14.71
N THR A 127 1.15 15.32 15.74
CA THR A 127 -0.30 15.09 15.58
C THR A 127 -1.21 16.08 16.26
N GLY A 128 -2.46 16.14 15.78
CA GLY A 128 -3.52 16.95 16.38
C GLY A 128 -3.84 16.50 17.81
N VAL A 129 -4.41 17.38 18.63
CA VAL A 129 -4.92 17.02 19.98
C VAL A 129 -5.83 15.78 19.89
N PHE A 130 -6.66 15.71 18.86
CA PHE A 130 -7.59 14.59 18.62
C PHE A 130 -6.86 13.26 18.30
N GLY A 131 -5.79 13.30 17.50
CA GLY A 131 -4.97 12.11 17.22
C GLY A 131 -4.26 11.59 18.47
N ARG A 132 -3.83 12.50 19.36
CA ARG A 132 -3.23 12.12 20.66
C ARG A 132 -4.21 11.47 21.62
N LEU A 133 -5.48 11.88 21.60
CA LEU A 133 -6.54 11.24 22.40
C LEU A 133 -6.82 9.82 21.96
N ILE A 134 -6.91 9.60 20.64
CA ILE A 134 -7.11 8.26 20.08
C ILE A 134 -5.90 7.37 20.43
N ASP A 135 -4.67 7.88 20.33
CA ASP A 135 -3.45 7.16 20.77
C ASP A 135 -3.51 6.81 22.27
N ALA A 136 -3.84 7.79 23.13
CA ALA A 136 -3.94 7.57 24.57
C ALA A 136 -5.05 6.56 24.93
N ALA A 137 -6.22 6.65 24.30
CA ALA A 137 -7.32 5.73 24.50
C ALA A 137 -6.98 4.30 24.02
N LEU A 138 -6.27 4.17 22.90
CA LEU A 138 -5.84 2.87 22.39
C LEU A 138 -4.73 2.26 23.25
N ARG A 139 -3.77 3.04 23.74
CA ARG A 139 -2.81 2.59 24.76
C ARG A 139 -3.48 2.18 26.07
N ALA A 140 -4.50 2.92 26.50
CA ALA A 140 -5.31 2.51 27.64
C ALA A 140 -6.10 1.22 27.32
N SER A 141 -6.57 1.04 26.09
CA SER A 141 -7.20 -0.20 25.65
C SER A 141 -6.22 -1.39 25.64
N LEU A 142 -4.92 -1.17 25.44
CA LEU A 142 -3.87 -2.18 25.60
C LEU A 142 -3.65 -2.60 27.07
N LEU A 143 -4.19 -1.86 28.03
CA LEU A 143 -4.25 -2.34 29.42
C LEU A 143 -5.39 -3.35 29.61
N LEU A 144 -6.42 -3.30 28.76
CA LEU A 144 -7.61 -4.17 28.79
C LEU A 144 -7.50 -5.35 27.81
N ARG A 145 -6.82 -5.16 26.68
CA ARG A 145 -6.55 -6.17 25.66
C ARG A 145 -5.22 -6.82 26.02
N GLY A 146 -5.26 -8.06 26.50
CA GLY A 146 -4.15 -8.79 27.09
C GLY A 146 -2.81 -8.49 26.42
N LYS A 147 -1.84 -8.04 27.23
CA LYS A 147 -0.50 -7.69 26.78
C LYS A 147 0.19 -8.94 26.23
N VAL A 148 0.87 -8.82 25.09
CA VAL A 148 2.07 -9.64 24.86
C VAL A 148 2.93 -9.49 26.12
N PRO A 149 3.30 -10.58 26.81
CA PRO A 149 4.03 -10.47 28.07
C PRO A 149 5.25 -9.57 27.85
N ALA A 150 5.44 -8.56 28.70
CA ALA A 150 6.45 -7.51 28.51
C ALA A 150 7.90 -8.03 28.38
N GLY A 151 8.13 -9.33 28.59
CA GLY A 151 9.40 -10.01 28.41
C GLY A 151 9.56 -10.81 27.11
N VAL A 152 8.62 -10.79 26.14
CA VAL A 152 8.76 -11.55 24.88
C VAL A 152 9.89 -10.98 24.01
N ALA A 153 9.85 -9.69 23.65
CA ALA A 153 10.91 -9.06 22.86
C ALA A 153 12.28 -9.15 23.56
N ALA A 154 12.31 -9.02 24.88
CA ALA A 154 13.53 -9.18 25.67
C ALA A 154 14.06 -10.62 25.70
N ALA A 155 13.18 -11.62 25.77
CA ALA A 155 13.56 -13.02 25.65
C ALA A 155 14.08 -13.33 24.24
N ALA A 156 13.40 -12.83 23.21
CA ALA A 156 13.83 -12.96 21.82
C ALA A 156 15.22 -12.34 21.60
N GLU A 157 15.48 -11.14 22.12
CA GLU A 157 16.80 -10.49 22.00
C GLU A 157 17.88 -11.26 22.75
N THR A 158 17.56 -11.84 23.91
CA THR A 158 18.52 -12.65 24.67
C THR A 158 18.90 -13.91 23.88
N THR A 159 17.90 -14.65 23.36
CA THR A 159 18.14 -15.83 22.52
C THR A 159 18.86 -15.45 21.24
N TYR A 160 18.47 -14.35 20.59
CA TYR A 160 19.12 -13.87 19.37
C TYR A 160 20.61 -13.62 19.60
N ARG A 161 20.96 -12.80 20.59
CA ARG A 161 22.35 -12.46 20.92
C ARG A 161 23.18 -13.67 21.36
N GLU A 162 22.57 -14.64 22.04
CA GLU A 162 23.30 -15.78 22.61
C GLU A 162 23.40 -16.99 21.66
N GLN A 163 22.46 -17.14 20.72
CA GLN A 163 22.32 -18.36 19.90
C GLN A 163 22.32 -18.11 18.38
N LEU A 164 22.01 -16.88 17.91
CA LEU A 164 21.88 -16.57 16.48
C LEU A 164 22.91 -15.53 16.01
N ASP A 165 23.30 -14.59 16.87
CA ASP A 165 24.28 -13.55 16.55
C ASP A 165 25.70 -14.13 16.50
N ALA A 166 26.02 -14.75 15.36
CA ALA A 166 27.32 -15.34 15.07
C ALA A 166 28.24 -14.38 14.30
N GLY A 167 27.83 -13.11 14.10
CA GLY A 167 28.53 -12.18 13.21
C GLY A 167 28.40 -12.51 11.71
N HIS A 168 27.47 -13.41 11.35
CA HIS A 168 27.11 -13.75 9.97
C HIS A 168 25.71 -13.24 9.66
N PHE A 169 25.61 -12.33 8.68
CA PHE A 169 24.34 -11.73 8.27
C PHE A 169 23.90 -12.32 6.94
N THR A 170 22.78 -13.04 6.93
CA THR A 170 22.33 -13.78 5.75
C THR A 170 21.25 -13.01 4.99
N TYR A 171 21.35 -12.98 3.66
CA TYR A 171 20.21 -12.70 2.79
C TYR A 171 19.90 -13.92 1.92
N TYR A 172 18.63 -14.05 1.54
CA TYR A 172 18.18 -15.08 0.62
C TYR A 172 17.90 -14.49 -0.76
N GLY A 173 18.69 -14.90 -1.75
CA GLY A 173 18.66 -14.38 -3.12
C GLY A 173 17.82 -15.25 -4.04
N ARG A 174 16.92 -14.64 -4.81
CA ARG A 174 16.15 -15.29 -5.90
C ARG A 174 16.28 -14.47 -7.17
N VAL A 175 16.59 -15.13 -8.29
CA VAL A 175 16.67 -14.49 -9.61
C VAL A 175 15.50 -14.98 -10.47
N VAL A 176 14.73 -14.05 -11.03
CA VAL A 176 13.59 -14.35 -11.92
C VAL A 176 13.75 -13.57 -13.20
N ARG A 177 13.58 -14.24 -14.36
CA ARG A 177 13.60 -13.60 -15.67
C ARG A 177 12.16 -13.59 -16.19
N ASP A 178 11.56 -12.41 -16.30
CA ASP A 178 10.14 -12.25 -16.68
C ASP A 178 9.89 -10.89 -17.33
N GLY A 179 9.00 -10.84 -18.33
CA GLY A 179 8.56 -9.61 -18.99
C GLY A 179 9.67 -8.72 -19.55
N GLY A 180 10.79 -9.31 -20.00
CA GLY A 180 11.98 -8.57 -20.48
C GLY A 180 12.87 -7.99 -19.37
N TYR A 181 12.62 -8.34 -18.11
CA TYR A 181 13.43 -7.97 -16.96
C TYR A 181 14.15 -9.18 -16.35
N VAL A 182 15.30 -8.92 -15.73
CA VAL A 182 15.90 -9.81 -14.73
C VAL A 182 15.66 -9.21 -13.34
N CYS A 183 14.87 -9.89 -12.52
CA CYS A 183 14.50 -9.48 -11.17
C CYS A 183 15.42 -10.16 -10.16
N LEU A 184 16.22 -9.37 -9.44
CA LEU A 184 17.07 -9.82 -8.33
C LEU A 184 16.35 -9.52 -7.02
N GLN A 185 15.80 -10.55 -6.37
CA GLN A 185 15.13 -10.42 -5.09
C GLN A 185 16.09 -10.80 -3.96
N TYR A 186 16.23 -9.90 -2.98
CA TYR A 186 17.00 -10.10 -1.75
C TYR A 186 16.02 -10.09 -0.58
N TRP A 187 15.91 -11.23 0.09
CA TRP A 187 15.04 -11.41 1.25
C TRP A 187 15.85 -11.40 2.53
N PHE A 188 15.42 -10.62 3.51
CA PHE A 188 16.06 -10.46 4.81
C PHE A 188 15.15 -11.02 5.89
N PHE A 189 15.71 -11.93 6.69
CA PHE A 189 14.99 -12.56 7.79
C PHE A 189 15.45 -12.00 9.14
N TYR A 190 14.51 -11.51 9.94
CA TYR A 190 14.76 -11.03 11.30
C TYR A 190 14.07 -11.95 12.30
N ALA A 191 14.71 -12.25 13.43
CA ALA A 191 14.13 -13.14 14.43
C ALA A 191 12.89 -12.56 15.14
N MET A 192 12.75 -11.22 15.16
CA MET A 192 11.67 -10.51 15.85
C MET A 192 11.49 -9.13 15.24
N ASN A 193 10.23 -8.72 15.07
CA ASN A 193 9.81 -7.32 14.93
C ASN A 193 9.44 -6.79 16.32
N ASP A 194 10.18 -5.82 16.84
CA ASP A 194 9.97 -5.23 18.17
C ASP A 194 9.60 -3.74 18.10
N TRP A 195 9.00 -3.34 16.97
CA TRP A 195 8.71 -1.94 16.64
C TRP A 195 7.99 -1.24 17.80
N ARG A 196 7.01 -1.88 18.43
CA ARG A 196 6.29 -1.32 19.59
C ARG A 196 7.12 -1.32 20.86
N SER A 197 7.72 -2.45 21.23
CA SER A 197 8.37 -2.64 22.53
C SER A 197 9.66 -1.80 22.67
N THR A 198 10.41 -1.63 21.58
CA THR A 198 11.69 -0.90 21.59
C THR A 198 11.57 0.50 21.02
N PHE A 199 10.79 0.71 19.96
CA PHE A 199 10.73 1.97 19.22
C PHE A 199 9.39 2.71 19.35
N GLY A 200 8.40 2.11 20.01
CA GLY A 200 7.10 2.72 20.25
C GLY A 200 6.18 2.72 19.03
N GLY A 201 6.45 1.89 18.02
CA GLY A 201 5.56 1.58 16.90
C GLY A 201 4.27 0.86 17.30
N ILE A 202 3.67 0.16 16.33
CA ILE A 202 2.32 -0.38 16.47
C ILE A 202 2.28 -1.81 17.03
N ASN A 203 3.24 -2.65 16.65
CA ASN A 203 3.21 -4.09 16.90
C ASN A 203 4.54 -4.66 17.36
N ASP A 204 4.47 -5.86 17.94
CA ASP A 204 5.60 -6.76 18.09
C ASP A 204 5.16 -8.13 17.55
N HIS A 205 6.03 -8.83 16.84
CA HIS A 205 5.82 -10.24 16.47
C HIS A 205 7.14 -10.98 16.27
N GLU A 206 7.12 -12.28 16.56
CA GLU A 206 8.21 -13.18 16.19
C GLU A 206 8.33 -13.29 14.67
N ALA A 207 9.56 -13.39 14.19
CA ALA A 207 9.95 -13.35 12.79
C ALA A 207 9.55 -12.08 12.02
N ASP A 208 10.41 -11.66 11.11
CA ASP A 208 10.08 -10.66 10.11
C ASP A 208 10.75 -10.98 8.78
N TRP A 209 10.09 -10.61 7.68
CA TRP A 209 10.59 -10.84 6.32
C TRP A 209 10.46 -9.56 5.51
N GLU A 210 11.61 -8.98 5.16
CA GLU A 210 11.70 -7.80 4.29
C GLU A 210 12.38 -8.16 2.98
N MET A 211 12.17 -7.33 1.95
CA MET A 211 12.62 -7.61 0.60
C MET A 211 13.08 -6.34 -0.12
N VAL A 212 14.21 -6.47 -0.82
CA VAL A 212 14.64 -5.55 -1.86
C VAL A 212 14.56 -6.27 -3.20
N THR A 213 14.01 -5.64 -4.23
CA THR A 213 14.08 -6.16 -5.61
C THR A 213 14.74 -5.14 -6.52
N ILE A 214 15.79 -5.57 -7.22
CA ILE A 214 16.45 -4.79 -8.28
C ILE A 214 16.01 -5.37 -9.62
N TYR A 215 15.56 -4.52 -10.53
CA TYR A 215 15.10 -4.91 -11.86
C TYR A 215 16.12 -4.44 -12.88
N LEU A 216 16.64 -5.39 -13.64
CA LEU A 216 17.59 -5.14 -14.71
C LEU A 216 16.86 -5.27 -16.03
N ALA A 217 17.18 -4.41 -16.98
CA ALA A 217 16.75 -4.53 -18.36
C ALA A 217 18.00 -4.69 -19.25
N GLU A 218 17.88 -5.53 -20.26
CA GLU A 218 18.91 -5.67 -21.30
C GLU A 218 18.94 -4.40 -22.14
N ARG A 219 20.12 -3.96 -22.57
CA ARG A 219 20.26 -2.85 -23.51
C ARG A 219 21.04 -3.35 -24.72
N ASP A 220 20.33 -3.74 -25.78
CA ASP A 220 20.91 -4.24 -27.03
C ASP A 220 22.09 -5.22 -26.80
N GLU A 221 23.31 -4.89 -27.22
CA GLU A 221 24.51 -5.73 -27.07
C GLU A 221 25.20 -5.63 -25.69
N GLU A 222 24.65 -4.84 -24.76
CA GLU A 222 25.17 -4.69 -23.40
C GLU A 222 24.51 -5.65 -22.40
N PRO A 223 25.27 -6.12 -21.38
CA PRO A 223 24.71 -6.92 -20.30
C PRO A 223 23.61 -6.16 -19.56
N ALA A 224 22.63 -6.90 -19.03
CA ALA A 224 21.51 -6.33 -18.29
C ALA A 224 22.00 -5.40 -17.16
N ARG A 225 21.44 -4.18 -17.10
CA ARG A 225 21.78 -3.17 -16.11
C ARG A 225 20.57 -2.79 -15.26
N PRO A 226 20.76 -2.39 -14.00
CA PRO A 226 19.65 -1.94 -13.16
C PRO A 226 18.94 -0.72 -13.75
N VAL A 227 17.61 -0.79 -13.81
CA VAL A 227 16.74 0.29 -14.28
C VAL A 227 15.73 0.71 -13.23
N TRP A 228 15.34 -0.20 -12.34
CA TRP A 228 14.44 0.06 -11.22
C TRP A 228 14.89 -0.67 -9.97
N VAL A 229 14.49 -0.16 -8.82
CA VAL A 229 14.62 -0.83 -7.52
C VAL A 229 13.36 -0.60 -6.69
N ALA A 230 12.94 -1.60 -5.92
CA ALA A 230 11.79 -1.50 -5.04
C ALA A 230 12.11 -2.12 -3.67
N PHE A 231 11.67 -1.46 -2.60
CA PHE A 231 11.84 -1.91 -1.23
C PHE A 231 10.47 -2.22 -0.63
N SER A 232 10.32 -3.31 0.13
CA SER A 232 9.13 -3.55 0.94
C SER A 232 8.99 -2.45 2.00
N SER A 233 7.78 -1.91 2.15
CA SER A 233 7.53 -0.85 3.13
C SER A 233 6.05 -0.79 3.49
N HIS A 234 5.68 -1.30 4.68
CA HIS A 234 4.33 -1.23 5.26
C HIS A 234 3.21 -1.50 4.21
N ASP A 235 2.25 -0.57 4.08
CA ASP A 235 1.08 -0.66 3.20
C ASP A 235 1.33 -0.10 1.78
N TYR A 236 2.58 0.24 1.42
CA TYR A 236 2.90 0.72 0.08
C TYR A 236 2.82 -0.42 -0.94
N HIS A 237 2.41 -0.09 -2.16
CA HIS A 237 2.20 -1.07 -3.24
C HIS A 237 2.40 -0.43 -4.61
N GLY A 238 2.79 -1.25 -5.59
CA GLY A 238 2.88 -0.84 -6.98
C GLY A 238 3.85 0.31 -7.21
N ASP A 239 3.36 1.39 -7.83
CA ASP A 239 4.18 2.54 -8.24
C ASP A 239 4.94 3.20 -7.08
N ASP A 240 4.35 3.26 -5.89
CA ASP A 240 4.96 4.01 -4.79
C ASP A 240 6.17 3.28 -4.16
N LEU A 241 6.28 1.95 -4.35
CA LEU A 241 7.38 1.12 -3.83
C LEU A 241 8.70 1.28 -4.60
N ARG A 242 8.62 1.60 -5.91
CA ARG A 242 9.79 1.60 -6.78
C ARG A 242 10.40 2.99 -6.99
N ARG A 243 11.70 3.02 -7.24
CA ARG A 243 12.45 4.18 -7.74
C ARG A 243 13.15 3.78 -9.01
N ARG A 244 13.25 4.72 -9.96
CA ARG A 244 14.10 4.54 -11.14
C ARG A 244 15.55 4.59 -10.70
N TRP A 245 16.44 3.92 -11.44
CA TRP A 245 17.84 3.81 -11.03
C TRP A 245 18.58 5.17 -10.97
N ASP A 246 18.10 6.16 -11.71
CA ASP A 246 18.59 7.55 -11.74
C ASP A 246 17.79 8.49 -10.83
N ASP A 247 16.93 7.97 -9.96
CA ASP A 247 16.15 8.79 -9.04
C ASP A 247 17.07 9.53 -8.04
N PRO A 248 16.92 10.85 -7.85
CA PRO A 248 17.78 11.61 -6.95
C PRO A 248 17.63 11.23 -5.47
N ASP A 249 16.51 10.62 -5.07
CA ASP A 249 16.31 10.14 -3.70
C ASP A 249 16.96 8.75 -3.48
N LEU A 250 17.34 8.03 -4.54
CA LEU A 250 17.98 6.73 -4.45
C LEU A 250 19.48 6.88 -4.17
N GLN A 251 19.86 6.59 -2.92
CA GLN A 251 21.27 6.52 -2.54
C GLN A 251 21.89 5.20 -3.02
N ARG A 252 23.13 5.28 -3.49
CA ARG A 252 23.90 4.13 -3.99
C ARG A 252 25.37 4.23 -3.57
N GLU A 253 25.97 3.09 -3.26
CA GLU A 253 27.41 2.92 -3.04
C GLU A 253 28.00 2.14 -4.23
N GLY A 254 28.51 2.88 -5.23
CA GLY A 254 28.76 2.29 -6.55
C GLY A 254 27.44 1.92 -7.23
N ASP A 255 27.32 0.68 -7.71
CA ASP A 255 26.09 0.12 -8.29
C ASP A 255 25.19 -0.60 -7.28
N ARG A 256 25.40 -0.36 -5.97
CA ARG A 256 24.65 -1.01 -4.90
C ARG A 256 23.65 -0.05 -4.26
N PRO A 257 22.35 -0.37 -4.22
CA PRO A 257 21.36 0.52 -3.63
C PRO A 257 21.50 0.51 -2.10
N VAL A 258 21.35 1.69 -1.49
CA VAL A 258 21.33 1.86 -0.04
C VAL A 258 19.88 1.88 0.44
N VAL A 259 19.58 1.05 1.42
CA VAL A 259 18.27 0.91 2.07
C VAL A 259 18.39 1.43 3.50
N PHE A 260 17.50 2.32 3.92
CA PHE A 260 17.38 2.70 5.32
C PHE A 260 16.28 1.86 5.97
N ALA A 261 16.64 0.93 6.83
CA ALA A 261 15.68 0.06 7.51
C ALA A 261 15.02 0.78 8.69
N GLY A 262 13.69 0.69 8.77
CA GLY A 262 12.88 1.17 9.87
C GLY A 262 13.19 0.42 11.16
N ALA A 263 13.40 1.15 12.26
CA ALA A 263 13.87 0.56 13.51
C ALA A 263 12.82 -0.38 14.13
N GLY A 264 13.17 -1.66 14.26
CA GLY A 264 12.32 -2.75 14.74
C GLY A 264 11.15 -3.13 13.82
N SER A 265 10.73 -2.24 12.90
CA SER A 265 9.72 -2.53 11.87
C SER A 265 10.34 -3.14 10.61
N HIS A 266 11.64 -2.92 10.42
CA HIS A 266 12.49 -3.30 9.29
C HIS A 266 12.09 -2.74 7.92
N SER A 267 11.04 -1.93 7.85
CA SER A 267 10.52 -1.40 6.58
C SER A 267 11.60 -0.63 5.81
N GLY A 268 11.64 -0.78 4.49
CA GLY A 268 12.62 -0.12 3.64
C GLY A 268 12.26 1.33 3.31
N ALA A 269 13.23 2.24 3.46
CA ALA A 269 13.13 3.63 3.03
C ALA A 269 14.30 4.04 2.12
N PHE A 270 14.00 4.92 1.15
CA PHE A 270 15.00 5.48 0.22
C PHE A 270 15.79 6.65 0.82
N ILE A 271 15.18 7.40 1.74
CA ILE A 271 15.79 8.58 2.36
C ILE A 271 15.92 8.34 3.85
N ALA A 272 17.05 8.71 4.44
CA ALA A 272 17.22 8.66 5.88
C ALA A 272 16.26 9.64 6.60
N GLY A 273 15.56 9.19 7.65
CA GLY A 273 14.81 10.07 8.54
C GLY A 273 13.70 9.38 9.34
N ASP A 274 12.85 10.22 9.94
CA ASP A 274 11.73 9.79 10.78
C ASP A 274 10.41 9.87 10.00
N TYR A 275 9.76 8.74 9.79
CA TYR A 275 8.55 8.63 8.99
C TYR A 275 7.31 8.54 9.86
N VAL A 276 6.26 9.27 9.50
CA VAL A 276 4.97 9.17 10.19
C VAL A 276 4.11 8.18 9.43
N VAL A 277 3.93 7.00 10.02
CA VAL A 277 3.05 5.97 9.50
C VAL A 277 1.69 6.12 10.16
N THR A 278 0.64 6.27 9.37
CA THR A 278 -0.74 6.31 9.86
C THR A 278 -1.43 5.02 9.48
N VAL A 279 -1.86 4.25 10.49
CA VAL A 279 -2.64 3.04 10.27
C VAL A 279 -4.12 3.40 10.35
N ASP A 280 -4.84 3.21 9.24
CA ASP A 280 -6.29 3.35 9.19
C ASP A 280 -6.95 2.01 9.55
N PRO A 281 -7.59 1.86 10.73
CA PRO A 281 -8.23 0.60 11.07
C PRO A 281 -9.41 0.32 10.11
N PRO A 282 -9.50 -0.89 9.53
CA PRO A 282 -10.47 -1.21 8.48
C PRO A 282 -11.93 -1.02 8.92
N GLN A 283 -12.23 -1.11 10.22
CA GLN A 283 -13.57 -0.90 10.78
C GLN A 283 -14.04 0.57 10.68
N LEU A 284 -13.14 1.54 10.57
CA LEU A 284 -13.49 2.96 10.44
C LEU A 284 -13.64 3.41 8.98
N GLN A 285 -13.22 2.60 8.00
CA GLN A 285 -13.30 2.95 6.58
C GLN A 285 -14.73 3.29 6.07
N PRO A 286 -15.81 2.57 6.45
CA PRO A 286 -17.17 2.93 6.05
C PRO A 286 -17.61 4.31 6.59
N VAL A 287 -17.30 4.60 7.86
CA VAL A 287 -17.60 5.88 8.51
C VAL A 287 -16.80 7.00 7.84
N MET A 288 -15.52 6.78 7.56
CA MET A 288 -14.68 7.76 6.86
C MET A 288 -15.18 8.06 5.45
N ARG A 289 -15.66 7.05 4.71
CA ARG A 289 -16.29 7.26 3.40
C ARG A 289 -17.54 8.12 3.50
N PHE A 290 -18.38 7.88 4.51
CA PHE A 290 -19.57 8.70 4.77
C PHE A 290 -19.22 10.15 5.12
N VAL A 291 -18.25 10.37 6.03
CA VAL A 291 -17.77 11.71 6.40
C VAL A 291 -17.22 12.45 5.18
N ARG A 292 -16.40 11.78 4.34
CA ARG A 292 -15.89 12.38 3.09
C ARG A 292 -17.02 12.77 2.13
N LYS A 293 -18.05 11.93 2.01
CA LYS A 293 -19.22 12.21 1.18
C LYS A 293 -19.99 13.43 1.69
N LEU A 294 -20.22 13.52 3.00
CA LEU A 294 -20.89 14.66 3.64
C LEU A 294 -20.07 15.96 3.51
N GLN A 295 -18.75 15.89 3.69
CA GLN A 295 -17.86 17.05 3.54
C GLN A 295 -17.84 17.60 2.11
N ARG A 296 -17.83 16.71 1.10
CA ARG A 296 -17.94 17.13 -0.32
C ARG A 296 -19.28 17.80 -0.64
N LEU A 297 -20.34 17.36 0.03
CA LEU A 297 -21.69 17.91 -0.12
C LEU A 297 -21.83 19.29 0.52
N VAL A 298 -21.22 19.50 1.68
CA VAL A 298 -21.37 20.73 2.49
C VAL A 298 -20.32 21.81 2.16
N ALA A 299 -19.15 21.43 1.63
CA ALA A 299 -18.08 22.38 1.29
C ALA A 299 -17.37 22.07 -0.05
N PRO A 300 -18.08 22.07 -1.20
CA PRO A 300 -17.54 21.71 -2.51
C PRO A 300 -16.42 22.63 -3.02
N TRP A 301 -16.35 23.87 -2.50
CA TRP A 301 -15.34 24.88 -2.84
C TRP A 301 -13.96 24.62 -2.22
N ARG A 302 -13.86 23.75 -1.21
CA ARG A 302 -12.55 23.35 -0.68
C ARG A 302 -11.96 22.30 -1.64
N HIS A 303 -11.09 22.74 -2.54
CA HIS A 303 -10.21 21.85 -3.29
C HIS A 303 -9.30 21.13 -2.28
N TYR A 304 -9.73 19.96 -1.82
CA TYR A 304 -8.91 19.06 -1.02
C TYR A 304 -7.93 18.36 -1.96
N THR A 305 -6.90 19.10 -2.39
CA THR A 305 -5.68 18.55 -3.01
C THR A 305 -4.79 18.01 -1.89
N GLY A 306 -5.18 16.85 -1.36
CA GLY A 306 -4.43 16.18 -0.31
C GLY A 306 -5.35 15.25 0.46
N SER A 307 -4.87 14.03 0.66
CA SER A 307 -5.40 13.10 1.66
C SER A 307 -5.70 13.89 2.93
N THR A 308 -6.97 14.01 3.30
CA THR A 308 -7.31 14.39 4.68
C THR A 308 -6.48 13.45 5.56
N PRO A 309 -5.69 13.96 6.54
CA PRO A 309 -4.96 13.08 7.44
C PRO A 309 -5.97 12.10 7.98
N GLY A 310 -5.75 10.80 7.71
CA GLY A 310 -6.58 9.78 8.31
C GLY A 310 -6.65 10.07 9.80
N LEU A 311 -7.80 9.77 10.40
CA LEU A 311 -7.89 9.66 11.86
C LEU A 311 -7.05 8.47 12.39
N GLY A 312 -6.19 7.87 11.55
CA GLY A 312 -5.22 6.88 11.91
C GLY A 312 -4.23 7.39 12.95
N ILE A 313 -3.86 6.49 13.85
CA ILE A 313 -2.89 6.78 14.90
C ILE A 313 -1.53 6.97 14.26
N PRO A 314 -0.81 8.06 14.58
CA PRO A 314 0.56 8.26 14.16
C PRO A 314 1.52 7.31 14.89
N PHE A 315 2.22 6.49 14.13
CA PHE A 315 3.44 5.84 14.60
C PHE A 315 4.63 6.49 13.90
N VAL A 316 5.78 6.49 14.58
CA VAL A 316 7.02 6.95 13.99
C VAL A 316 7.81 5.70 13.64
N ASP A 317 8.19 5.60 12.37
CA ASP A 317 9.15 4.63 11.90
C ASP A 317 10.50 5.34 11.70
N TYR A 318 11.54 4.84 12.36
CA TYR A 318 12.84 5.50 12.38
C TYR A 318 13.76 4.80 11.39
N ALA A 319 13.95 5.38 10.21
CA ALA A 319 14.85 4.86 9.19
C ALA A 319 16.03 5.82 9.02
N ARG A 320 16.83 6.01 10.09
CA ARG A 320 17.88 7.04 10.17
C ARG A 320 19.21 6.62 9.57
N GLY A 321 19.51 5.32 9.57
CA GLY A 321 20.79 4.80 9.08
C GLY A 321 22.02 5.26 9.87
N ASP A 322 21.87 5.62 11.14
CA ASP A 322 22.93 6.14 12.03
C ASP A 322 23.51 5.09 13.00
N GLY A 323 23.14 3.82 12.79
CA GLY A 323 23.63 2.64 13.49
C GLY A 323 24.46 1.72 12.58
N VAL A 324 24.29 0.40 12.75
CA VAL A 324 25.01 -0.64 12.01
C VAL A 324 24.67 -0.57 10.51
N ALA A 325 25.66 -0.84 9.66
CA ALA A 325 25.47 -1.00 8.22
C ALA A 325 25.97 -2.38 7.78
N ILE A 326 25.16 -3.06 6.96
CA ILE A 326 25.47 -4.39 6.41
C ILE A 326 25.45 -4.31 4.90
N GLY A 327 26.55 -4.74 4.28
CA GLY A 327 26.71 -4.79 2.84
C GLY A 327 28.17 -4.70 2.43
N PRO A 328 28.47 -4.88 1.13
CA PRO A 328 29.85 -4.88 0.66
C PRO A 328 30.58 -3.58 0.99
N GLY A 329 31.74 -3.67 1.65
CA GLY A 329 32.52 -2.50 2.06
C GLY A 329 32.06 -1.80 3.34
N CYS A 330 31.06 -2.34 4.04
CA CYS A 330 30.64 -1.88 5.37
C CYS A 330 31.37 -2.64 6.49
N GLU A 331 31.06 -2.31 7.76
CA GLU A 331 31.57 -3.02 8.94
C GLU A 331 31.22 -4.53 8.92
N HIS A 332 30.05 -4.85 8.36
CA HIS A 332 29.57 -6.21 8.21
C HIS A 332 29.18 -6.49 6.77
N GLU A 333 29.54 -7.68 6.28
CA GLU A 333 29.23 -8.13 4.93
C GLU A 333 28.16 -9.23 4.94
N TRP A 334 27.54 -9.43 3.78
CA TRP A 334 26.51 -10.43 3.59
C TRP A 334 27.07 -11.84 3.42
N THR A 335 26.32 -12.82 3.92
CA THR A 335 26.43 -14.23 3.56
C THR A 335 25.24 -14.60 2.66
N PRO A 336 25.44 -14.77 1.35
CA PRO A 336 24.34 -15.05 0.44
C PRO A 336 23.88 -16.51 0.52
N SER A 337 22.57 -16.72 0.47
CA SER A 337 21.95 -18.05 0.27
C SER A 337 20.99 -17.99 -0.91
N LEU A 338 21.17 -18.86 -1.91
CA LEU A 338 20.22 -18.94 -3.02
C LEU A 338 18.93 -19.64 -2.58
N ILE A 339 17.80 -19.12 -3.06
CA ILE A 339 16.48 -19.73 -2.93
C ILE A 339 15.70 -19.61 -4.24
N ASP A 340 14.79 -20.54 -4.45
CA ASP A 340 13.94 -20.63 -5.63
C ASP A 340 12.61 -21.32 -5.30
N ASP A 341 11.84 -21.64 -6.35
CA ASP A 341 10.53 -22.28 -6.21
C ASP A 341 10.62 -23.76 -5.76
N GLU A 342 11.80 -24.37 -5.88
CA GLU A 342 12.08 -25.79 -5.55
C GLU A 342 12.75 -25.98 -4.20
N THR A 343 13.22 -24.90 -3.58
CA THR A 343 13.80 -24.90 -2.24
C THR A 343 12.80 -25.50 -1.24
N PRO A 344 13.09 -26.65 -0.60
CA PRO A 344 12.09 -27.44 0.11
C PRO A 344 11.32 -26.68 1.19
N TRP A 345 12.01 -25.95 2.06
CA TRP A 345 11.37 -25.21 3.16
C TRP A 345 10.58 -23.99 2.68
N ILE A 346 10.93 -23.44 1.52
CA ILE A 346 10.17 -22.37 0.85
C ILE A 346 8.89 -22.92 0.24
N ARG A 347 8.97 -24.08 -0.42
CA ARG A 347 7.84 -24.70 -1.13
C ARG A 347 6.87 -25.36 -0.16
N ASP A 348 7.38 -26.12 0.79
CA ASP A 348 6.60 -27.09 1.54
C ASP A 348 6.10 -26.58 2.90
N TYR A 349 6.74 -25.55 3.48
CA TYR A 349 6.27 -24.94 4.72
C TYR A 349 5.46 -23.65 4.47
N ARG A 350 4.14 -23.73 4.75
CA ARG A 350 3.18 -22.62 4.60
C ARG A 350 2.78 -21.96 5.92
N GLY A 351 3.34 -22.43 7.04
CA GLY A 351 3.00 -21.95 8.37
C GLY A 351 3.57 -20.58 8.70
N LEU A 352 3.18 -20.06 9.86
CA LEU A 352 3.73 -18.83 10.39
C LEU A 352 5.15 -19.07 10.93
N TRP A 353 6.06 -18.14 10.66
CA TRP A 353 7.44 -18.19 11.13
C TRP A 353 7.63 -17.75 12.58
N GLY A 354 6.53 -17.64 13.33
CA GLY A 354 6.49 -17.24 14.72
C GLY A 354 5.11 -17.40 15.32
N LEU A 355 4.95 -17.00 16.57
CA LEU A 355 3.73 -17.22 17.35
C LEU A 355 2.43 -16.75 16.65
N ASP A 356 1.44 -17.65 16.57
CA ASP A 356 0.06 -17.26 16.24
C ASP A 356 -0.65 -16.69 17.47
N THR A 357 -0.59 -15.37 17.63
CA THR A 357 -1.27 -14.62 18.71
C THR A 357 -2.79 -14.61 18.57
N ARG A 358 -3.33 -15.05 17.42
CA ARG A 358 -4.75 -14.96 17.06
C ARG A 358 -5.26 -13.52 16.99
N ASP A 359 -4.35 -12.56 16.83
CA ASP A 359 -4.71 -11.17 16.63
C ASP A 359 -5.46 -11.00 15.30
N ARG A 360 -6.73 -10.59 15.39
CA ARG A 360 -7.60 -10.37 14.22
C ARG A 360 -7.14 -9.19 13.36
N PHE A 361 -6.31 -8.30 13.89
CA PHE A 361 -5.75 -7.18 13.14
C PHE A 361 -4.45 -7.56 12.44
N GLY A 362 -3.90 -8.75 12.72
CA GLY A 362 -2.70 -9.29 12.08
C GLY A 362 -1.39 -8.61 12.49
N GLY A 363 -1.45 -7.48 13.22
CA GLY A 363 -0.28 -6.70 13.61
C GLY A 363 0.65 -7.49 14.52
N GLU A 364 0.11 -8.21 15.51
CA GLU A 364 0.91 -9.05 16.42
C GLU A 364 1.04 -10.51 15.96
N ARG A 365 0.55 -10.84 14.77
CA ARG A 365 0.61 -12.19 14.22
C ARG A 365 1.84 -12.32 13.35
N ALA A 366 2.69 -13.31 13.63
CA ALA A 366 3.90 -13.55 12.84
C ALA A 366 3.61 -13.70 11.34
N PRO A 367 4.56 -13.34 10.46
CA PRO A 367 4.40 -13.52 9.03
C PRO A 367 4.50 -15.01 8.65
N SER A 368 3.86 -15.39 7.55
CA SER A 368 4.26 -16.57 6.80
C SER A 368 5.51 -16.20 5.97
N GLY A 369 6.37 -17.18 5.67
CA GLY A 369 7.69 -16.93 5.06
C GLY A 369 7.68 -16.17 3.71
N PRO A 370 8.81 -16.10 2.99
CA PRO A 370 8.95 -15.21 1.84
C PRO A 370 8.00 -15.55 0.67
N ARG A 371 7.52 -16.79 0.56
CA ARG A 371 6.61 -17.23 -0.51
C ARG A 371 5.12 -17.08 -0.19
N TYR A 372 4.73 -17.17 1.08
CA TYR A 372 3.33 -17.32 1.47
C TYR A 372 2.84 -16.16 2.33
N GLU A 373 1.56 -15.84 2.20
CA GLU A 373 0.82 -14.94 3.09
C GLU A 373 0.32 -15.68 4.34
N ARG A 374 -0.14 -14.92 5.33
CA ARG A 374 -0.68 -15.44 6.61
C ARG A 374 -1.89 -16.36 6.48
N ASP A 375 -2.54 -16.38 5.32
CA ASP A 375 -3.66 -17.26 4.94
C ASP A 375 -3.22 -18.46 4.09
N GLY A 376 -1.94 -18.59 3.78
CA GLY A 376 -1.36 -19.65 2.96
C GLY A 376 -1.44 -19.42 1.45
N SER A 377 -2.00 -18.30 1.00
CA SER A 377 -1.92 -17.87 -0.41
C SER A 377 -0.50 -17.48 -0.79
N VAL A 378 -0.15 -17.52 -2.07
CA VAL A 378 1.19 -17.13 -2.54
C VAL A 378 1.27 -15.61 -2.59
N ARG A 379 2.35 -15.04 -2.05
CA ARG A 379 2.59 -13.59 -2.06
C ARG A 379 2.65 -13.07 -3.50
N VAL A 380 2.15 -11.85 -3.71
CA VAL A 380 2.24 -11.19 -5.02
C VAL A 380 3.71 -10.91 -5.38
N SER A 381 4.54 -10.53 -4.42
CA SER A 381 5.98 -10.34 -4.63
C SER A 381 6.72 -11.61 -5.07
N TRP A 382 6.18 -12.80 -4.74
CA TRP A 382 6.75 -14.07 -5.18
C TRP A 382 6.23 -14.51 -6.55
N SER A 383 4.91 -14.49 -6.73
CA SER A 383 4.21 -14.99 -7.93
C SER A 383 4.21 -14.02 -9.11
N ASN A 384 4.28 -12.71 -8.84
CA ASN A 384 4.28 -11.66 -9.85
C ASN A 384 5.20 -10.50 -9.42
N PRO A 385 6.54 -10.69 -9.49
CA PRO A 385 7.52 -9.71 -9.04
C PRO A 385 7.38 -8.36 -9.76
N LEU A 386 7.00 -8.35 -11.04
CA LEU A 386 6.75 -7.14 -11.80
C LEU A 386 5.47 -6.43 -11.35
N GLY A 387 4.38 -7.17 -11.14
CA GLY A 387 3.09 -6.63 -10.71
C GLY A 387 3.16 -6.01 -9.30
N TRP A 388 3.91 -6.65 -8.39
CA TRP A 388 4.15 -6.14 -7.04
C TRP A 388 4.73 -4.72 -7.03
N ALA A 389 5.74 -4.46 -7.87
CA ALA A 389 6.35 -3.14 -8.02
C ALA A 389 5.68 -2.28 -9.11
N GLY A 390 4.59 -2.73 -9.72
CA GLY A 390 3.86 -2.00 -10.75
C GLY A 390 4.58 -1.85 -12.09
N LEU A 391 5.51 -2.75 -12.44
CA LEU A 391 6.30 -2.71 -13.67
C LEU A 391 5.64 -3.40 -14.87
N LEU A 392 4.55 -4.16 -14.70
CA LEU A 392 3.86 -4.86 -15.80
C LEU A 392 3.41 -3.95 -16.97
N LYS A 393 3.23 -2.66 -16.72
CA LYS A 393 2.83 -1.67 -17.74
C LYS A 393 4.00 -0.86 -18.29
N ILE A 394 5.22 -1.13 -17.83
CA ILE A 394 6.41 -0.33 -18.14
C ILE A 394 7.29 -1.15 -19.10
N PRO A 395 7.47 -0.70 -20.35
CA PRO A 395 8.42 -1.31 -21.26
C PRO A 395 9.83 -1.33 -20.64
N PRO A 396 10.56 -2.46 -20.68
CA PRO A 396 11.91 -2.56 -20.12
C PRO A 396 12.90 -1.59 -20.74
N THR A 397 12.78 -1.37 -22.05
CA THR A 397 13.68 -0.51 -22.82
C THR A 397 12.94 0.49 -23.70
N ASP A 398 13.65 1.52 -24.14
CA ASP A 398 13.14 2.47 -25.15
C ASP A 398 12.85 1.77 -26.48
N ARG A 399 13.54 0.66 -26.78
CA ARG A 399 13.30 -0.19 -27.96
C ARG A 399 11.96 -0.91 -27.85
N ASP A 400 11.63 -1.49 -26.69
CA ASP A 400 10.34 -2.14 -26.45
C ASP A 400 9.18 -1.14 -26.50
N LEU A 401 9.41 0.07 -25.99
CA LEU A 401 8.47 1.18 -26.12
C LEU A 401 8.26 1.57 -27.59
N ALA A 402 9.36 1.73 -28.36
CA ALA A 402 9.28 2.04 -29.78
C ALA A 402 8.52 0.96 -30.55
N GLN A 403 8.81 -0.32 -30.31
CA GLN A 403 8.10 -1.44 -30.92
C GLN A 403 6.60 -1.41 -30.59
N SER A 404 6.23 -1.15 -29.33
CA SER A 404 4.82 -1.04 -28.92
C SER A 404 4.09 0.11 -29.64
N LEU A 405 4.78 1.23 -29.87
CA LEU A 405 4.24 2.35 -30.64
C LEU A 405 4.11 2.02 -32.13
N GLU A 406 5.07 1.31 -32.73
CA GLU A 406 5.01 0.85 -34.11
C GLU A 406 3.84 -0.11 -34.35
N GLU A 407 3.63 -1.06 -33.44
CA GLU A 407 2.48 -1.97 -33.46
C GLU A 407 1.15 -1.20 -33.35
N ARG A 408 1.10 -0.17 -32.48
CA ARG A 408 -0.08 0.70 -32.37
C ARG A 408 -0.33 1.50 -33.65
N VAL A 409 0.72 2.03 -34.29
CA VAL A 409 0.61 2.74 -35.57
C VAL A 409 0.07 1.82 -36.67
N ALA A 410 0.57 0.58 -36.75
CA ALA A 410 0.05 -0.40 -37.70
C ALA A 410 -1.43 -0.73 -37.47
N ALA A 411 -1.85 -0.85 -36.20
CA ALA A 411 -3.26 -1.03 -35.85
C ALA A 411 -4.12 0.17 -36.26
N LEU A 412 -3.65 1.39 -35.99
CA LEU A 412 -4.32 2.64 -36.40
C LEU A 412 -4.46 2.76 -37.92
N ASP A 413 -3.46 2.33 -38.69
CA ASP A 413 -3.52 2.32 -40.16
C ASP A 413 -4.65 1.41 -40.68
N ASN A 414 -4.84 0.25 -40.05
CA ASN A 414 -5.95 -0.65 -40.38
C ASN A 414 -7.30 -0.05 -39.98
N GLU A 415 -7.42 0.53 -38.78
CA GLU A 415 -8.65 1.19 -38.31
C GLU A 415 -9.04 2.37 -39.20
N LEU A 416 -8.09 3.22 -39.59
CA LEU A 416 -8.31 4.37 -40.46
C LEU A 416 -8.76 3.95 -41.86
N SER A 417 -8.18 2.87 -42.40
CA SER A 417 -8.57 2.30 -43.70
C SER A 417 -10.00 1.73 -43.65
N GLY A 418 -10.35 1.02 -42.57
CA GLY A 418 -11.72 0.54 -42.34
C GLY A 418 -12.74 1.67 -42.23
N LEU A 419 -12.44 2.70 -41.44
CA LEU A 419 -13.30 3.87 -41.31
C LEU A 419 -13.46 4.64 -42.63
N ALA A 420 -12.42 4.72 -43.46
CA ALA A 420 -12.52 5.35 -44.77
C ALA A 420 -13.52 4.62 -45.68
N ALA A 421 -13.49 3.28 -45.70
CA ALA A 421 -14.45 2.48 -46.44
C ALA A 421 -15.89 2.66 -45.92
N THR A 422 -16.09 2.64 -44.60
CA THR A 422 -17.40 2.87 -43.97
C THR A 422 -17.94 4.26 -44.28
N ILE A 423 -17.12 5.31 -44.17
CA ILE A 423 -17.52 6.69 -44.47
C ILE A 423 -18.00 6.81 -45.92
N GLU A 424 -17.34 6.16 -46.88
CA GLU A 424 -17.76 6.23 -48.28
C GLU A 424 -19.07 5.45 -48.53
N ALA A 425 -19.24 4.29 -47.90
CA ALA A 425 -20.49 3.53 -47.95
C ALA A 425 -21.67 4.33 -47.35
N ASP A 426 -21.49 4.89 -46.15
CA ASP A 426 -22.48 5.70 -45.45
C ASP A 426 -22.84 6.96 -46.23
N ARG A 427 -21.86 7.62 -46.86
CA ARG A 427 -22.12 8.77 -47.75
C ARG A 427 -23.00 8.39 -48.92
N LYS A 428 -22.73 7.25 -49.56
CA LYS A 428 -23.52 6.75 -50.68
C LYS A 428 -24.96 6.45 -50.24
N GLU A 429 -25.12 5.77 -49.10
CA GLU A 429 -26.44 5.43 -48.56
C GLU A 429 -27.22 6.68 -48.14
N LEU A 430 -26.59 7.62 -47.45
CA LEU A 430 -27.20 8.89 -47.04
C LEU A 430 -27.70 9.69 -48.25
N ARG A 431 -26.89 9.77 -49.33
CA ARG A 431 -27.30 10.41 -50.59
C ARG A 431 -28.49 9.68 -51.23
N GLY A 432 -28.50 8.34 -51.19
CA GLY A 432 -29.61 7.52 -51.66
C GLY A 432 -30.91 7.77 -50.88
N LEU A 433 -30.84 7.76 -49.54
CA LEU A 433 -31.97 8.07 -48.66
C LEU A 433 -32.50 9.49 -48.89
N ARG A 434 -31.60 10.47 -49.06
CA ARG A 434 -31.98 11.85 -49.36
C ARG A 434 -32.68 11.99 -50.71
N ALA A 435 -32.24 11.23 -51.72
CA ALA A 435 -32.89 11.17 -53.03
C ALA A 435 -34.28 10.54 -52.96
N GLN A 436 -34.44 9.44 -52.20
CA GLN A 436 -35.75 8.83 -51.93
C GLN A 436 -36.70 9.81 -51.24
N ALA A 437 -36.24 10.46 -50.16
CA ALA A 437 -37.03 11.47 -49.46
C ALA A 437 -37.50 12.58 -50.41
N ARG A 438 -36.60 13.09 -51.26
CA ARG A 438 -36.94 14.12 -52.28
C ARG A 438 -38.00 13.64 -53.26
N SER A 439 -37.88 12.41 -53.76
CA SER A 439 -38.84 11.83 -54.71
C SER A 439 -40.23 11.68 -54.08
N LEU A 440 -40.29 11.19 -52.84
CA LEU A 440 -41.55 10.98 -52.12
C LEU A 440 -42.25 12.30 -51.77
N SER A 441 -41.48 13.35 -51.43
CA SER A 441 -42.03 14.68 -51.17
C SER A 441 -42.76 15.31 -52.36
N ALA A 442 -42.54 14.81 -53.59
CA ALA A 442 -43.24 15.31 -54.78
C ALA A 442 -44.68 14.79 -54.90
N HIS A 443 -45.10 13.85 -54.05
CA HIS A 443 -46.41 13.21 -54.11
C HIS A 443 -47.16 13.33 -52.77
N ASP A 444 -48.37 13.88 -52.80
CA ASP A 444 -49.18 14.12 -51.59
C ASP A 444 -49.51 12.84 -50.81
N TYR A 445 -49.77 11.73 -51.49
CA TYR A 445 -50.07 10.45 -50.86
C TYR A 445 -48.87 9.80 -50.14
N ALA A 446 -47.63 10.27 -50.42
CA ALA A 446 -46.39 9.70 -49.90
C ALA A 446 -45.74 10.58 -48.81
N ARG A 447 -46.41 11.63 -48.35
CA ARG A 447 -45.84 12.65 -47.46
C ARG A 447 -45.32 12.09 -46.12
N ALA A 448 -46.09 11.22 -45.46
CA ALA A 448 -45.66 10.58 -44.21
C ALA A 448 -44.39 9.73 -44.40
N LEU A 449 -44.26 9.04 -45.54
CA LEU A 449 -43.06 8.27 -45.86
C LEU A 449 -41.85 9.18 -46.15
N ALA A 450 -42.08 10.33 -46.79
CA ALA A 450 -41.04 11.33 -47.02
C ALA A 450 -40.51 11.91 -45.69
N GLU A 451 -41.39 12.22 -44.73
CA GLU A 451 -41.02 12.69 -43.39
C GLU A 451 -40.21 11.64 -42.63
N SER A 452 -40.63 10.38 -42.67
CA SER A 452 -39.89 9.26 -42.08
C SER A 452 -38.48 9.13 -42.67
N ARG A 453 -38.34 9.24 -44.00
CA ARG A 453 -37.02 9.19 -44.67
C ARG A 453 -36.15 10.40 -44.33
N LEU A 454 -36.72 11.59 -44.14
CA LEU A 454 -35.97 12.77 -43.70
C LEU A 454 -35.44 12.62 -42.27
N ALA A 455 -36.24 12.06 -41.36
CA ALA A 455 -35.78 11.75 -40.01
C ALA A 455 -34.63 10.74 -40.02
N GLU A 456 -34.72 9.70 -40.86
CA GLU A 456 -33.64 8.72 -41.05
C GLU A 456 -32.37 9.38 -41.61
N VAL A 457 -32.49 10.29 -42.59
CA VAL A 457 -31.37 11.08 -43.12
C VAL A 457 -30.68 11.86 -42.01
N ALA A 458 -31.42 12.59 -41.16
CA ALA A 458 -30.84 13.37 -40.07
C ALA A 458 -30.09 12.48 -39.07
N GLN A 459 -30.65 11.32 -38.73
CA GLN A 459 -30.00 10.34 -37.84
C GLN A 459 -28.71 9.78 -38.46
N ARG A 460 -28.74 9.40 -39.73
CA ARG A 460 -27.59 8.84 -40.46
C ARG A 460 -26.50 9.88 -40.68
N GLU A 461 -26.87 11.14 -40.96
CA GLU A 461 -25.93 12.26 -41.05
C GLU A 461 -25.23 12.51 -39.72
N ALA A 462 -25.95 12.53 -38.60
CA ALA A 462 -25.36 12.66 -37.27
C ALA A 462 -24.43 11.47 -36.93
N ALA A 463 -24.79 10.25 -37.33
CA ALA A 463 -23.92 9.09 -37.18
C ALA A 463 -22.64 9.22 -38.02
N LEU A 464 -22.75 9.58 -39.30
CA LEU A 464 -21.62 9.81 -40.20
C LEU A 464 -20.67 10.89 -39.68
N ASN A 465 -21.22 11.99 -39.15
CA ASN A 465 -20.41 13.05 -38.53
C ASN A 465 -19.60 12.54 -37.33
N ARG A 466 -20.16 11.66 -36.50
CA ARG A 466 -19.43 11.02 -35.39
C ARG A 466 -18.33 10.09 -35.91
N THR A 467 -18.59 9.30 -36.95
CA THR A 467 -17.59 8.43 -37.59
C THR A 467 -16.44 9.26 -38.18
N MET A 468 -16.74 10.39 -38.82
CA MET A 468 -15.73 11.31 -39.35
C MET A 468 -14.89 11.97 -38.24
N ALA A 469 -15.51 12.35 -37.12
CA ALA A 469 -14.81 12.88 -35.95
C ALA A 469 -13.86 11.83 -35.34
N ALA A 470 -14.34 10.59 -35.17
CA ALA A 470 -13.53 9.48 -34.66
C ALA A 470 -12.32 9.20 -35.58
N ARG A 471 -12.53 9.15 -36.91
CA ARG A 471 -11.43 9.00 -37.87
C ARG A 471 -10.38 10.11 -37.74
N THR A 472 -10.82 11.35 -37.53
CA THR A 472 -9.92 12.50 -37.35
C THR A 472 -9.11 12.37 -36.07
N GLN A 473 -9.73 11.97 -34.97
CA GLN A 473 -9.05 11.74 -33.70
C GLN A 473 -7.97 10.64 -33.81
N LEU A 474 -8.30 9.51 -34.45
CA LEU A 474 -7.33 8.42 -34.67
C LEU A 474 -6.18 8.83 -35.60
N ALA A 475 -6.45 9.69 -36.60
CA ALA A 475 -5.40 10.21 -37.48
C ALA A 475 -4.43 11.13 -36.73
N GLU A 476 -4.93 11.95 -35.81
CA GLU A 476 -4.08 12.78 -34.93
C GLU A 476 -3.29 11.94 -33.93
N GLU A 477 -3.90 10.91 -33.33
CA GLU A 477 -3.20 9.93 -32.48
C GLU A 477 -2.04 9.26 -33.24
N ARG A 478 -2.31 8.75 -34.45
CA ARG A 478 -1.30 8.17 -35.33
C ARG A 478 -0.17 9.15 -35.62
N ARG A 479 -0.50 10.40 -35.94
CA ARG A 479 0.48 11.45 -36.21
C ARG A 479 1.38 11.71 -35.01
N ALA A 480 0.82 11.73 -33.80
CA ALA A 480 1.59 11.92 -32.58
C ALA A 480 2.58 10.76 -32.32
N HIS A 481 2.15 9.51 -32.53
CA HIS A 481 3.03 8.35 -32.40
C HIS A 481 4.17 8.35 -33.43
N LEU A 482 3.87 8.64 -34.70
CA LEU A 482 4.91 8.77 -35.74
C LEU A 482 5.89 9.91 -35.45
N ALA A 483 5.40 11.05 -34.96
CA ALA A 483 6.26 12.17 -34.56
C ALA A 483 7.20 11.75 -33.41
N THR A 484 6.69 10.98 -32.45
CA THR A 484 7.50 10.45 -31.33
C THR A 484 8.57 9.49 -31.84
N LEU A 485 8.21 8.54 -32.73
CA LEU A 485 9.15 7.57 -33.32
C LEU A 485 10.21 8.22 -34.24
N SER A 486 9.96 9.42 -34.76
CA SER A 486 10.90 10.13 -35.62
C SER A 486 12.04 10.83 -34.87
N GLN A 487 12.01 10.85 -33.53
CA GLN A 487 12.97 11.51 -32.67
C GLN A 487 13.37 10.57 -31.52
N PRO A 488 14.48 10.81 -30.81
CA PRO A 488 14.77 10.11 -29.57
C PRO A 488 13.60 10.28 -28.59
N ILE A 489 13.09 9.17 -28.07
CA ILE A 489 11.92 9.19 -27.18
C ILE A 489 12.28 10.01 -25.92
N PRO A 490 11.50 11.05 -25.58
CA PRO A 490 11.78 11.85 -24.40
C PRO A 490 11.69 11.01 -23.13
N SER A 491 12.73 11.06 -22.29
CA SER A 491 12.70 10.43 -20.98
C SER A 491 11.70 11.13 -20.06
N GLU A 492 10.85 10.35 -19.39
CA GLU A 492 10.00 10.87 -18.32
C GLU A 492 10.85 11.29 -17.11
N PRO A 493 10.38 12.23 -16.27
CA PRO A 493 11.00 12.49 -14.97
C PRO A 493 11.07 11.20 -14.11
N PRO A 494 12.17 10.91 -13.40
CA PRO A 494 12.34 9.67 -12.62
C PRO A 494 11.24 9.38 -11.59
N GLN A 495 10.58 10.44 -11.12
CA GLN A 495 9.57 10.39 -10.07
C GLN A 495 8.12 10.53 -10.60
N ALA A 496 7.91 10.53 -11.92
CA ALA A 496 6.59 10.79 -12.53
C ALA A 496 5.51 9.77 -12.12
N HIS A 497 5.90 8.53 -11.84
CA HIS A 497 4.99 7.46 -11.42
C HIS A 497 4.56 7.55 -9.95
N ILE A 498 5.30 8.29 -9.11
CA ILE A 498 5.09 8.31 -7.66
C ILE A 498 3.84 9.14 -7.33
N ARG A 499 2.83 8.50 -6.73
CA ARG A 499 1.59 9.14 -6.31
C ARG A 499 1.64 9.53 -4.84
N ARG A 500 2.25 8.69 -4.00
CA ARG A 500 2.43 8.90 -2.57
C ARG A 500 3.91 8.87 -2.23
N ARG A 501 4.54 10.03 -2.26
CA ARG A 501 5.96 10.14 -1.92
C ARG A 501 6.17 9.84 -0.43
N HIS A 502 6.89 8.76 -0.15
CA HIS A 502 7.32 8.40 1.20
C HIS A 502 8.47 9.32 1.62
N ASN A 503 8.15 10.46 2.22
CA ASN A 503 9.14 11.44 2.65
C ASN A 503 9.29 11.42 4.18
N PRO A 504 10.52 11.51 4.69
CA PRO A 504 10.73 11.66 6.11
C PRO A 504 10.14 12.99 6.57
N HIS A 505 9.63 13.00 7.79
CA HIS A 505 9.16 14.20 8.43
C HIS A 505 10.39 15.07 8.77
N LEU A 506 10.76 15.97 7.85
CA LEU A 506 11.94 16.82 7.98
C LEU A 506 11.96 17.52 9.35
N GLN A 507 13.08 17.38 10.04
CA GLN A 507 13.40 18.02 11.33
C GLN A 507 13.21 19.55 11.31
N GLU A 508 13.09 20.18 10.15
CA GLU A 508 12.79 21.61 10.04
C GLU A 508 11.45 22.02 10.69
N GLN A 509 10.47 21.12 10.81
CA GLN A 509 9.28 21.39 11.63
C GLN A 509 9.56 21.39 13.15
N GLU A 510 10.71 20.90 13.63
CA GLU A 510 11.09 20.97 15.04
C GLU A 510 11.56 22.37 15.49
N ARG A 511 11.77 23.32 14.56
CA ARG A 511 11.83 24.77 14.85
C ARG A 511 10.47 25.34 15.27
N ARG A 512 9.48 24.49 15.54
CA ARG A 512 8.26 24.85 16.25
C ARG A 512 8.55 25.14 17.72
N THR A 513 8.02 26.28 18.19
CA THR A 513 8.27 26.92 19.48
C THR A 513 8.16 25.96 20.66
N ARG A 514 8.94 26.19 21.75
CA ARG A 514 8.84 25.47 23.04
C ARG A 514 7.38 25.28 23.49
N PHE A 515 6.53 26.25 23.15
CA PHE A 515 5.08 26.22 23.36
C PHE A 515 4.38 25.00 22.76
N LEU A 516 4.71 24.58 21.54
CA LEU A 516 4.06 23.41 20.91
C LEU A 516 4.44 22.10 21.61
N ARG A 517 5.69 21.98 22.09
CA ARG A 517 6.12 20.83 22.90
C ARG A 517 5.40 20.81 24.25
N LEU A 518 5.30 21.97 24.91
CA LEU A 518 4.59 22.13 26.18
C LEU A 518 3.09 21.86 26.03
N TRP A 519 2.44 22.43 25.01
CA TRP A 519 1.03 22.21 24.71
C TRP A 519 0.75 20.74 24.38
N ALA A 520 1.62 20.10 23.60
CA ALA A 520 1.45 18.69 23.31
C ALA A 520 1.54 17.82 24.58
N ALA A 521 2.46 18.13 25.50
CA ALA A 521 2.59 17.45 26.79
C ALA A 521 1.39 17.69 27.73
N LEU A 522 0.83 18.91 27.75
CA LEU A 522 -0.29 19.28 28.63
C LEU A 522 -1.66 18.89 28.06
N SER A 523 -1.82 18.85 26.74
CA SER A 523 -3.13 18.67 26.10
C SER A 523 -3.78 17.33 26.45
N THR A 524 -3.03 16.23 26.47
CA THR A 524 -3.56 14.90 26.80
C THR A 524 -4.16 14.82 28.21
N PRO A 525 -3.44 15.18 29.29
CA PRO A 525 -4.02 15.19 30.63
C PRO A 525 -5.17 16.20 30.76
N LEU A 526 -5.09 17.36 30.10
CA LEU A 526 -6.18 18.34 30.11
C LEU A 526 -7.46 17.80 29.45
N VAL A 527 -7.36 17.03 28.36
CA VAL A 527 -8.56 16.44 27.75
C VAL A 527 -9.12 15.32 28.62
N LEU A 528 -8.28 14.46 29.20
CA LEU A 528 -8.76 13.45 30.15
C LEU A 528 -9.49 14.10 31.35
N GLY A 529 -8.95 15.21 31.87
CA GLY A 529 -9.63 16.04 32.87
C GLY A 529 -10.95 16.61 32.36
N SER A 530 -11.02 17.00 31.08
CA SER A 530 -12.24 17.52 30.47
C SER A 530 -13.35 16.48 30.37
N ILE A 531 -13.02 15.19 30.24
CA ILE A 531 -14.01 14.10 30.30
C ILE A 531 -14.65 14.04 31.69
N ILE A 532 -13.84 14.19 32.75
CA ILE A 532 -14.34 14.25 34.13
C ILE A 532 -15.28 15.46 34.29
N VAL A 533 -14.91 16.62 33.74
CA VAL A 533 -15.76 17.82 33.75
C VAL A 533 -17.10 17.58 33.05
N VAL A 534 -17.11 16.91 31.90
CA VAL A 534 -18.35 16.56 31.17
C VAL A 534 -19.20 15.58 31.98
N LEU A 535 -18.60 14.56 32.60
CA LEU A 535 -19.31 13.58 33.41
C LEU A 535 -19.93 14.18 34.68
N LEU A 536 -19.31 15.22 35.24
CA LEU A 536 -19.81 15.98 36.39
C LEU A 536 -20.80 17.08 36.02
N ALA A 537 -20.90 17.45 34.74
CA ALA A 537 -21.85 18.46 34.28
C ALA A 537 -23.29 17.92 34.28
N SER A 538 -24.26 18.83 34.37
CA SER A 538 -25.67 18.44 34.29
C SER A 538 -25.99 17.87 32.90
N PRO A 539 -26.93 16.89 32.78
CA PRO A 539 -27.23 16.23 31.50
C PRO A 539 -27.62 17.20 30.38
N LEU A 540 -28.28 18.31 30.71
CA LEU A 540 -28.65 19.36 29.77
C LEU A 540 -27.45 20.17 29.26
N ALA A 541 -26.35 20.21 30.01
CA ALA A 541 -25.13 20.96 29.70
C ALA A 541 -24.04 20.12 29.03
N TRP A 542 -24.23 18.80 28.85
CA TRP A 542 -23.22 17.94 28.23
C TRP A 542 -22.84 18.41 26.83
N VAL A 543 -23.85 18.71 26.00
CA VAL A 543 -23.64 19.12 24.60
C VAL A 543 -22.90 20.45 24.53
N THR A 544 -23.31 21.45 25.31
CA THR A 544 -22.67 22.77 25.32
C THR A 544 -21.25 22.70 25.86
N THR A 545 -21.02 21.92 26.92
CA THR A 545 -19.69 21.71 27.51
C THR A 545 -18.74 21.03 26.52
N ILE A 546 -19.19 19.98 25.82
CA ILE A 546 -18.41 19.30 24.78
C ILE A 546 -18.04 20.27 23.64
N ILE A 547 -18.99 21.07 23.17
CA ILE A 547 -18.75 22.04 22.08
C ILE A 547 -17.71 23.09 22.52
N VAL A 548 -17.88 23.69 23.69
CA VAL A 548 -16.96 24.73 24.22
C VAL A 548 -15.55 24.17 24.38
N LEU A 549 -15.41 23.00 24.99
CA LEU A 549 -14.10 22.35 25.16
C LEU A 549 -13.46 22.05 23.80
N THR A 550 -14.22 21.51 22.85
CA THR A 550 -13.72 21.20 21.51
C THR A 550 -13.21 22.45 20.79
N VAL A 551 -13.99 23.55 20.83
CA VAL A 551 -13.60 24.84 20.25
C VAL A 551 -12.38 25.43 20.95
N ALA A 552 -12.29 25.33 22.28
CA ALA A 552 -11.15 25.82 23.05
C ALA A 552 -9.86 25.06 22.70
N PHE A 553 -9.88 23.73 22.70
CA PHE A 553 -8.72 22.90 22.33
C PHE A 553 -8.29 23.13 20.88
N ALA A 554 -9.24 23.18 19.94
CA ALA A 554 -8.97 23.44 18.54
C ALA A 554 -8.45 24.88 18.33
N GLY A 555 -8.92 25.85 19.12
CA GLY A 555 -8.45 27.23 19.11
C GLY A 555 -7.00 27.36 19.57
N VAL A 556 -6.65 26.75 20.71
CA VAL A 556 -5.26 26.75 21.19
C VAL A 556 -4.33 26.05 20.18
N GLU A 557 -4.79 24.94 19.59
CA GLU A 557 -4.04 24.26 18.53
C GLU A 557 -3.90 25.11 17.25
N ALA A 558 -4.95 25.84 16.85
CA ALA A 558 -4.89 26.75 15.72
C ALA A 558 -3.94 27.93 15.95
N ILE A 559 -3.90 28.48 17.18
CA ILE A 559 -2.91 29.50 17.58
C ILE A 559 -1.50 28.91 17.48
N ALA A 560 -1.30 27.72 18.06
CA ALA A 560 -0.01 27.05 18.07
C ALA A 560 0.51 26.75 16.65
N ARG A 561 -0.40 26.44 15.71
CA ARG A 561 -0.08 26.14 14.31
C ARG A 561 -0.14 27.36 13.37
N ARG A 562 -0.33 28.59 13.89
CA ARG A 562 -0.50 29.83 13.11
C ARG A 562 -1.65 29.78 12.09
N ARG A 563 -2.72 29.07 12.41
CA ARG A 563 -3.92 28.87 11.58
C ARG A 563 -5.17 29.55 12.17
N LEU A 564 -5.00 30.50 13.10
CA LEU A 564 -6.10 31.13 13.84
C LEU A 564 -7.19 31.72 12.93
N LEU A 565 -6.81 32.44 11.86
CA LEU A 565 -7.77 33.01 10.91
C LEU A 565 -8.61 31.93 10.21
N SER A 566 -7.97 30.87 9.72
CA SER A 566 -8.67 29.75 9.08
C SER A 566 -9.57 28.98 10.05
N PHE A 567 -9.18 28.91 11.33
CA PHE A 567 -9.99 28.30 12.38
C PHE A 567 -11.20 29.16 12.72
N ALA A 568 -11.02 30.46 12.95
CA ALA A 568 -12.09 31.40 13.25
C ALA A 568 -13.13 31.43 12.12
N ALA A 569 -12.69 31.48 10.86
CA ALA A 569 -13.57 31.39 9.70
C ALA A 569 -14.36 30.07 9.66
N SER A 570 -13.72 28.95 10.03
CA SER A 570 -14.40 27.63 10.08
C SER A 570 -15.43 27.54 11.21
N VAL A 571 -15.14 28.11 12.39
CA VAL A 571 -16.08 28.17 13.52
C VAL A 571 -17.28 29.05 13.18
N LEU A 572 -17.05 30.22 12.58
CA LEU A 572 -18.12 31.12 12.14
C LEU A 572 -19.01 30.47 11.08
N LEU A 573 -18.43 29.78 10.10
CA LEU A 573 -19.18 29.05 9.08
C LEU A 573 -20.03 27.93 9.68
N ALA A 574 -19.47 27.17 10.64
CA ALA A 574 -20.21 26.12 11.33
C ALA A 574 -21.37 26.69 12.16
N ALA A 575 -21.15 27.81 12.86
CA ALA A 575 -22.20 28.50 13.61
C ALA A 575 -23.32 29.00 12.68
N ALA A 576 -22.97 29.58 11.53
CA ALA A 576 -23.94 30.02 10.53
C ALA A 576 -24.75 28.84 9.95
N ALA A 577 -24.11 27.71 9.67
CA ALA A 577 -24.80 26.50 9.19
C ALA A 577 -25.78 25.95 10.23
N VAL A 578 -25.38 25.90 11.51
CA VAL A 578 -26.27 25.48 12.60
C VAL A 578 -27.45 26.46 12.74
N ALA A 579 -27.20 27.76 12.70
CA ALA A 579 -28.25 28.77 12.75
C ALA A 579 -29.23 28.61 11.58
N LEU A 580 -28.74 28.37 10.36
CA LEU A 580 -29.57 28.10 9.19
C LEU A 580 -30.44 26.84 9.40
N ILE A 581 -29.86 25.75 9.91
CA ILE A 581 -30.61 24.51 10.19
C ILE A 581 -31.70 24.78 11.24
N VAL A 582 -31.39 25.50 12.31
CA VAL A 582 -32.38 25.86 13.34
C VAL A 582 -33.50 26.70 12.74
N VAL A 583 -33.18 27.70 11.91
CA VAL A 583 -34.18 28.50 11.20
C VAL A 583 -35.06 27.63 10.30
N LEU A 584 -34.47 26.72 9.53
CA LEU A 584 -35.22 25.79 8.68
C LEU A 584 -36.13 24.85 9.48
N ILE A 585 -35.64 24.33 10.62
CA ILE A 585 -36.45 23.50 11.53
C ILE A 585 -37.60 24.32 12.11
N LEU A 586 -37.35 25.55 12.58
CA LEU A 586 -38.40 26.42 13.13
C LEU A 586 -39.42 26.81 12.06
N LEU A 587 -38.98 27.12 10.84
CA LEU A 587 -39.86 27.37 9.69
C LEU A 587 -40.69 26.14 9.37
N PHE A 588 -40.07 24.95 9.35
CA PHE A 588 -40.79 23.69 9.16
C PHE A 588 -41.80 23.46 10.28
N LEU A 589 -41.43 23.56 11.55
CA LEU A 589 -42.35 23.38 12.69
C LEU A 589 -43.49 24.40 12.70
N LYS A 590 -43.27 25.61 12.19
CA LYS A 590 -44.30 26.66 12.10
C LYS A 590 -45.24 26.47 10.90
N HIS A 591 -44.71 25.98 9.78
CA HIS A 591 -45.42 25.87 8.51
C HIS A 591 -45.59 24.42 8.02
N TRP A 592 -45.49 23.44 8.93
CA TRP A 592 -45.48 22.01 8.56
C TRP A 592 -46.75 21.60 7.83
N ARG A 593 -47.90 22.18 8.20
CA ARG A 593 -49.18 21.97 7.51
C ARG A 593 -49.10 22.44 6.07
N THR A 594 -48.54 23.63 5.84
CA THR A 594 -48.38 24.22 4.51
C THR A 594 -47.38 23.40 3.66
N ALA A 595 -46.27 22.97 4.25
CA ALA A 595 -45.27 22.13 3.57
C ALA A 595 -45.85 20.77 3.17
N ILE A 596 -46.57 20.10 4.08
CA ILE A 596 -47.25 18.83 3.79
C ILE A 596 -48.35 19.03 2.75
N SER A 597 -49.16 20.10 2.83
CA SER A 597 -50.20 20.40 1.84
C SER A 597 -49.64 20.61 0.44
N VAL A 598 -48.47 21.25 0.29
CA VAL A 598 -47.81 21.41 -1.02
C VAL A 598 -47.34 20.06 -1.57
N VAL A 599 -46.71 19.22 -0.74
CA VAL A 599 -46.23 17.90 -1.16
C VAL A 599 -47.38 16.97 -1.53
N VAL A 600 -48.43 16.92 -0.71
CA VAL A 600 -49.63 16.13 -0.97
C VAL A 600 -50.39 16.66 -2.18
N GLY A 601 -50.49 17.99 -2.34
CA GLY A 601 -51.10 18.62 -3.51
C GLY A 601 -50.34 18.31 -4.81
N ALA A 602 -49.00 18.34 -4.78
CA ALA A 602 -48.18 17.95 -5.92
C ALA A 602 -48.31 16.46 -6.26
N ALA A 603 -48.36 15.59 -5.25
CA ALA A 603 -48.59 14.16 -5.45
C ALA A 603 -49.99 13.88 -6.02
N ALA A 604 -51.02 14.58 -5.54
CA ALA A 604 -52.38 14.48 -6.07
C ALA A 604 -52.48 14.98 -7.52
N LEU A 605 -51.79 16.07 -7.86
CA LEU A 605 -51.68 16.56 -9.25
C LEU A 605 -50.96 15.54 -10.14
N ALA A 606 -49.86 14.96 -9.68
CA ALA A 606 -49.13 13.93 -10.43
C ALA A 606 -49.99 12.68 -10.68
N LEU A 607 -50.75 12.23 -9.67
CA LEU A 607 -51.71 11.13 -9.82
C LEU A 607 -52.86 11.49 -10.76
N LEU A 608 -53.39 12.72 -10.68
CA LEU A 608 -54.43 13.19 -11.58
C LEU A 608 -53.93 13.22 -13.03
N PHE A 609 -52.72 13.72 -13.26
CA PHE A 609 -52.09 13.68 -14.59
C PHE A 609 -51.87 12.25 -15.08
N GLY A 610 -51.42 11.34 -14.22
CA GLY A 610 -51.29 9.92 -14.55
C GLY A 610 -52.64 9.31 -14.95
N ASN A 611 -53.68 9.52 -14.15
CA ASN A 611 -55.02 8.99 -14.43
C ASN A 611 -55.64 9.59 -15.69
N LEU A 612 -55.42 10.89 -15.97
CA LEU A 612 -55.88 11.55 -17.20
C LEU A 612 -55.14 11.06 -18.44
N GLU A 613 -53.86 10.70 -18.30
CA GLU A 613 -53.09 10.09 -19.39
C GLU A 613 -53.57 8.67 -19.68
N GLU A 614 -53.96 7.91 -18.64
CA GLU A 614 -54.52 6.56 -18.74
C GLU A 614 -55.91 6.57 -19.41
N LEU A 615 -56.80 7.50 -19.01
CA LEU A 615 -58.11 7.75 -19.65
C LEU A 615 -58.03 8.23 -21.11
N ARG A 616 -56.86 8.72 -21.56
CA ARG A 616 -56.61 9.11 -22.95
C ARG A 616 -56.12 7.96 -23.82
N ARG A 617 -55.74 6.84 -23.21
CA ARG A 617 -55.24 5.63 -23.88
C ARG A 617 -56.33 4.55 -24.01
N GLU A 618 -57.41 4.64 -23.25
CA GLU A 618 -58.70 4.00 -23.54
C GLU A 618 -59.48 4.83 -24.58
#